data_AF-A0A3N5NPV6-F1
#
_entry.id   AF-A0A3N5NPV6-F1
#
_cell.length_a   1.000
_cell.length_b   1.000
_cell.length_c   1.000
_cell.angle_alpha   90.00
_cell.angle_beta   90.00
_cell.angle_gamma   90.00
#
_symmetry.space_group_name_H-M   'P 1'
#
loop_
_entity.id
_entity.type
_entity.pdbx_description
1 polymer ?
#
loop_
_entity_poly.entity_id
_entity_poly.type
_entity_poly.pdbx_seq_one_letter_code
_entity_poly.pdbx_strand_id
1 'polypeptide(L)'
;MRGLLDDLTAKVEAGERLSDGEIAALGSSRDIIMLGMLATIVRRKLHGTEVTYVRVAELTEPGLSAATAPGEFRVTQTPHTLVACIEVVEQVRDLAGTTPF
;
A
#
# COMPACT_ATOMS: atom_id res chain seq x y z
N MET A 1 -19.70 17.95 -11.32
CA MET A 1 -18.88 17.19 -10.34
C MET A 1 -19.72 16.45 -9.30
N ARG A 2 -20.82 17.04 -8.77
CA ARG A 2 -21.70 16.37 -7.78
C ARG A 2 -22.31 15.03 -8.26
N GLY A 3 -22.86 14.98 -9.48
CA GLY A 3 -23.43 13.72 -10.01
C GLY A 3 -22.43 12.57 -10.17
N LEU A 4 -21.20 12.87 -10.63
CA LEU A 4 -20.13 11.87 -10.73
C LEU A 4 -19.77 11.27 -9.37
N LEU A 5 -19.79 12.08 -8.31
CA LEU A 5 -19.48 11.64 -6.95
C LEU A 5 -20.57 10.73 -6.39
N ASP A 6 -21.83 11.07 -6.62
CA ASP A 6 -22.98 10.26 -6.22
C ASP A 6 -22.96 8.89 -6.93
N ASP A 7 -22.64 8.85 -8.23
CA ASP A 7 -22.51 7.62 -9.02
C ASP A 7 -21.36 6.74 -8.50
N LEU A 8 -20.19 7.33 -8.21
CA LEU A 8 -19.04 6.61 -7.67
C LEU A 8 -19.31 6.07 -6.26
N THR A 9 -20.03 6.84 -5.44
CA THR A 9 -20.45 6.41 -4.10
C THR A 9 -21.34 5.18 -4.21
N ALA A 10 -22.36 5.21 -5.08
CA ALA A 10 -23.25 4.07 -5.30
C ALA A 10 -22.49 2.81 -5.75
N LYS A 11 -21.53 2.94 -6.66
CA LYS A 11 -20.69 1.81 -7.11
C LYS A 11 -19.85 1.22 -5.98
N VAL A 12 -19.19 2.07 -5.21
CA VAL A 12 -18.40 1.66 -4.03
C VAL A 12 -19.29 0.99 -2.98
N GLU A 13 -20.49 1.53 -2.74
CA GLU A 13 -21.51 0.95 -1.86
C GLU A 13 -22.16 -0.33 -2.41
N ALA A 14 -22.10 -0.58 -3.71
CA ALA A 14 -22.43 -1.86 -4.31
C ALA A 14 -21.25 -2.86 -4.30
N GLY A 15 -20.03 -2.37 -4.08
CA GLY A 15 -18.80 -3.19 -4.17
C GLY A 15 -18.38 -3.45 -5.62
N GLU A 16 -18.85 -2.63 -6.54
CA GLU A 16 -18.52 -2.71 -7.96
C GLU A 16 -17.11 -2.20 -8.23
N ARG A 17 -16.49 -2.75 -9.28
CA ARG A 17 -15.18 -2.30 -9.74
C ARG A 17 -15.32 -1.00 -10.52
N LEU A 18 -14.48 -0.02 -10.20
CA LEU A 18 -14.38 1.22 -10.98
C LEU A 18 -13.69 0.93 -12.32
N SER A 19 -14.14 1.62 -13.37
CA SER A 19 -13.49 1.62 -14.68
C SER A 19 -12.20 2.44 -14.67
N ASP A 20 -11.33 2.22 -15.65
CA ASP A 20 -10.06 2.96 -15.77
C ASP A 20 -10.27 4.47 -15.90
N GLY A 21 -11.34 4.89 -16.60
CA GLY A 21 -11.69 6.31 -16.72
C GLY A 21 -12.13 6.93 -15.40
N GLU A 22 -12.85 6.17 -14.56
CA GLU A 22 -13.26 6.60 -13.22
C GLU A 22 -12.05 6.69 -12.28
N ILE A 23 -11.13 5.72 -12.36
CA ILE A 23 -9.87 5.73 -11.60
C ILE A 23 -9.03 6.95 -12.00
N ALA A 24 -8.90 7.23 -13.30
CA ALA A 24 -8.18 8.40 -13.80
C ALA A 24 -8.82 9.72 -13.32
N ALA A 25 -10.15 9.80 -13.35
CA ALA A 25 -10.89 10.95 -12.85
C ALA A 25 -10.64 11.19 -11.34
N LEU A 26 -10.70 10.12 -10.53
CA LEU A 26 -10.37 10.17 -9.10
C LEU A 26 -8.92 10.61 -8.87
N GLY A 27 -7.96 10.06 -9.63
CA GLY A 27 -6.55 10.43 -9.54
C GLY A 27 -6.24 11.87 -9.91
N SER A 28 -7.09 12.50 -10.74
CA SER A 28 -6.99 13.93 -11.09
C SER A 28 -7.69 14.85 -10.08
N SER A 29 -8.47 14.32 -9.15
CA SER A 29 -9.25 15.09 -8.19
C SER A 29 -8.35 15.69 -7.09
N ARG A 30 -8.62 16.93 -6.71
CA ARG A 30 -8.00 17.58 -5.53
C ARG A 30 -8.89 17.56 -4.29
N ASP A 31 -10.09 17.02 -4.40
CA ASP A 31 -11.01 16.87 -3.27
C ASP A 31 -10.64 15.63 -2.44
N ILE A 32 -9.66 15.82 -1.55
CA ILE A 32 -9.15 14.76 -0.69
C ILE A 32 -10.19 14.25 0.33
N ILE A 33 -11.18 15.09 0.67
CA ILE A 33 -12.24 14.71 1.61
C ILE A 33 -13.15 13.68 0.94
N MET A 34 -13.59 13.96 -0.27
CA MET A 34 -14.35 12.99 -1.08
C MET A 34 -13.60 11.68 -1.25
N LEU A 35 -12.33 11.73 -1.64
CA LEU A 35 -11.49 10.55 -1.83
C LEU A 35 -11.39 9.72 -0.54
N GLY A 36 -11.19 10.39 0.61
CA GLY A 36 -11.15 9.75 1.92
C GLY A 36 -12.47 9.09 2.31
N MET A 37 -13.61 9.70 2.00
CA MET A 37 -14.93 9.13 2.25
C MET A 37 -15.14 7.84 1.44
N LEU A 38 -14.90 7.86 0.12
CA LEU A 38 -15.00 6.69 -0.74
C LEU A 38 -14.07 5.56 -0.29
N ALA A 39 -12.80 5.89 -0.03
CA ALA A 39 -11.81 4.93 0.46
C ALA A 39 -12.23 4.31 1.81
N THR A 40 -12.85 5.09 2.69
CA THR A 40 -13.36 4.60 3.98
C THR A 40 -14.48 3.59 3.81
N ILE A 41 -15.41 3.84 2.87
CA ILE A 41 -16.49 2.89 2.56
C ILE A 41 -15.90 1.55 2.07
N VAL A 42 -14.98 1.61 1.10
CA VAL A 42 -14.29 0.41 0.58
C VAL A 42 -13.57 -0.33 1.71
N ARG A 43 -12.74 0.37 2.49
CA ARG A 43 -11.93 -0.22 3.58
C ARG A 43 -12.81 -0.86 4.65
N ARG A 44 -13.94 -0.25 5.03
CA ARG A 44 -14.88 -0.82 6.00
C ARG A 44 -15.62 -2.04 5.47
N LYS A 45 -15.93 -2.09 4.19
CA LYS A 45 -16.54 -3.28 3.58
C LYS A 45 -15.58 -4.47 3.55
N LEU A 46 -14.32 -4.22 3.20
CA LEU A 46 -13.30 -5.27 3.09
C LEU A 46 -12.83 -5.77 4.46
N HIS A 47 -12.72 -4.89 5.46
CA HIS A 47 -12.02 -5.19 6.71
C HIS A 47 -12.81 -4.83 7.99
N GLY A 48 -14.05 -4.34 7.86
CA GLY A 48 -14.85 -3.90 9.00
C GLY A 48 -14.16 -2.79 9.80
N THR A 49 -14.05 -3.00 11.11
CA THR A 49 -13.29 -2.13 12.03
C THR A 49 -11.92 -2.70 12.38
N GLU A 50 -11.54 -3.85 11.83
CA GLU A 50 -10.28 -4.52 12.15
C GLU A 50 -9.08 -3.75 11.60
N VAL A 51 -8.02 -3.69 12.42
CA VAL A 51 -6.73 -3.09 12.05
C VAL A 51 -5.64 -4.06 12.43
N THR A 52 -4.80 -4.41 11.47
CA THR A 52 -3.61 -5.24 11.67
C THR A 52 -2.37 -4.36 11.83
N TYR A 53 -1.44 -4.78 12.68
CA TYR A 53 -0.16 -4.12 12.87
C TYR A 53 0.98 -5.07 12.50
N VAL A 54 2.02 -4.55 11.86
CA VAL A 54 3.21 -5.30 11.50
C VAL A 54 4.45 -4.63 12.08
N ARG A 55 5.41 -5.44 12.54
CA ARG A 55 6.73 -4.93 12.94
C ARG A 55 7.55 -4.70 11.68
N VAL A 56 7.94 -3.44 11.45
CA VAL A 56 8.78 -3.03 10.33
C VAL A 56 10.22 -2.89 10.81
N ALA A 57 11.16 -3.54 10.13
CA ALA A 57 12.60 -3.32 10.32
C ALA A 57 13.14 -2.41 9.20
N GLU A 58 13.70 -1.25 9.57
CA GLU A 58 14.32 -0.34 8.60
C GLU A 58 15.80 -0.72 8.40
N LEU A 59 16.20 -0.91 7.14
CA LEU A 59 17.58 -1.22 6.75
C LEU A 59 18.31 0.05 6.37
N THR A 60 19.01 0.63 7.34
CA THR A 60 19.88 1.79 7.12
C THR A 60 21.29 1.39 6.69
N GLU A 61 21.81 0.23 7.16
CA GLU A 61 23.12 -0.30 6.77
C GLU A 61 23.15 -1.84 6.65
N PRO A 62 24.03 -2.42 5.81
CA PRO A 62 24.20 -3.86 5.70
C PRO A 62 24.79 -4.43 7.00
N GLY A 63 23.94 -5.07 7.81
CA GLY A 63 24.37 -5.68 9.08
C GLY A 63 23.26 -5.88 10.11
N LEU A 64 22.00 -5.99 9.70
CA LEU A 64 20.90 -6.24 10.62
C LEU A 64 20.97 -7.68 11.15
N SER A 65 21.50 -7.83 12.38
CA SER A 65 21.16 -8.97 13.23
C SER A 65 19.72 -8.80 13.67
N ALA A 66 18.78 -9.43 12.96
CA ALA A 66 17.39 -9.48 13.35
C ALA A 66 17.24 -10.32 14.63
N ALA A 67 17.34 -9.69 15.81
CA ALA A 67 17.03 -10.34 17.08
C ALA A 67 15.57 -10.82 17.16
N THR A 68 14.72 -10.37 16.22
CA THR A 68 13.33 -10.79 16.03
C THR A 68 13.02 -10.81 14.53
N ALA A 69 12.30 -11.82 14.04
CA ALA A 69 11.78 -11.83 12.67
C ALA A 69 10.74 -10.70 12.52
N PRO A 70 11.03 -9.62 11.76
CA PRO A 70 10.05 -8.58 11.46
C PRO A 70 9.03 -9.13 10.45
N GLY A 71 7.85 -8.52 10.40
CA GLY A 71 6.84 -8.90 9.39
C GLY A 71 6.99 -8.11 8.08
N GLU A 72 7.79 -7.04 8.09
CA GLU A 72 8.14 -6.24 6.91
C GLU A 72 9.58 -5.71 7.04
N PHE A 73 10.34 -5.70 5.94
CA PHE A 73 11.61 -5.00 5.84
C PHE A 73 11.44 -3.76 4.97
N ARG A 74 11.88 -2.60 5.46
CA ARG A 74 11.88 -1.35 4.72
C ARG A 74 13.30 -1.00 4.28
N VAL A 75 13.52 -1.02 2.97
CA VAL A 75 14.76 -0.57 2.33
C VAL A 75 14.69 0.94 2.11
N THR A 76 15.54 1.70 2.79
CA THR A 76 15.58 3.17 2.68
C THR A 76 16.81 3.68 1.92
N GLN A 77 17.72 2.77 1.52
CA GLN A 77 18.92 3.11 0.77
C GLN A 77 18.57 3.62 -0.64
N THR A 78 19.41 4.52 -1.17
CA THR A 78 19.28 5.05 -2.54
C THR A 78 20.55 4.76 -3.35
N PRO A 79 20.72 3.53 -3.86
CA PRO A 79 21.88 3.18 -4.67
C PRO A 79 21.92 3.96 -5.99
N HIS A 80 23.12 4.21 -6.51
CA HIS A 80 23.33 5.01 -7.72
C HIS A 80 23.23 4.20 -9.03
N THR A 81 23.03 2.88 -8.95
CA THR A 81 22.90 2.01 -10.11
C THR A 81 21.78 0.99 -9.91
N LEU A 82 21.16 0.56 -11.00
CA LEU A 82 20.14 -0.50 -10.97
C LEU A 82 20.69 -1.81 -10.40
N VAL A 83 21.92 -2.16 -10.74
CA VAL A 83 22.58 -3.38 -10.24
C VAL A 83 22.69 -3.34 -8.72
N ALA A 84 23.14 -2.22 -8.14
CA ALA A 84 23.23 -2.07 -6.70
C ALA A 84 21.84 -2.09 -6.02
N CYS A 85 20.80 -1.55 -6.66
CA CYS A 85 19.43 -1.67 -6.16
C CYS A 85 18.98 -3.14 -6.10
N ILE A 86 19.26 -3.92 -7.14
CA ILE A 86 18.91 -5.34 -7.19
C ILE A 86 19.64 -6.10 -6.10
N GLU A 87 20.95 -5.89 -5.94
CA GLU A 87 21.75 -6.54 -4.91
C GLU A 87 21.21 -6.30 -3.50
N VAL A 88 20.79 -5.07 -3.19
CA VAL A 88 20.14 -4.74 -1.91
C VAL A 88 18.83 -5.51 -1.75
N VAL A 89 17.96 -5.50 -2.75
CA VAL A 89 16.64 -6.19 -2.66
C VAL A 89 16.82 -7.70 -2.50
N GLU A 90 17.80 -8.31 -3.20
CA GLU A 90 18.08 -9.74 -3.08
C GLU A 90 18.58 -10.11 -1.68
N GLN A 91 19.50 -9.34 -1.11
CA GLN A 91 19.97 -9.57 0.27
C GLN A 91 18.83 -9.48 1.29
N VAL A 92 17.92 -8.52 1.11
CA VAL A 92 16.78 -8.31 2.01
C VAL A 92 15.75 -9.42 1.87
N ARG A 93 15.48 -9.88 0.64
CA ARG A 93 14.63 -11.05 0.38
C ARG A 93 15.19 -12.28 1.09
N ASP A 94 16.49 -12.52 0.98
CA ASP A 94 17.12 -13.70 1.58
C ASP A 94 17.07 -13.63 3.12
N LEU A 95 17.14 -12.42 3.71
CA LEU A 95 16.94 -12.19 5.14
C LEU A 95 15.47 -12.34 5.58
N ALA A 96 14.53 -11.94 4.73
CA ALA A 96 13.09 -12.01 5.02
C ALA A 96 12.52 -13.42 5.00
N GLY A 97 13.16 -14.33 4.27
CA GLY A 97 12.69 -15.71 4.13
C GLY A 97 11.37 -15.81 3.35
N THR A 98 10.54 -16.79 3.70
CA THR A 98 9.26 -17.03 3.02
C THR A 98 8.15 -16.16 3.59
N THR A 99 7.31 -15.58 2.73
CA THR A 99 6.09 -14.88 3.15
C THR A 99 5.16 -15.84 3.90
N PRO A 100 4.69 -15.52 5.11
CA PRO A 100 3.68 -16.33 5.78
C PRO A 100 2.39 -16.32 4.94
N PHE A 101 1.84 -17.50 4.65
CA PHE A 101 0.51 -17.69 4.06
C PHE A 101 -0.53 -17.89 5.16
#